data_AF-A0A7M3YPW6-F1
#
_entry.id   AF-A0A7M3YPW6-F1
#
_cell.length_a   1.000
_cell.length_b   1.000
_cell.length_c   1.000
_cell.angle_alpha   90.00
_cell.angle_beta   90.00
_cell.angle_gamma   90.00
#
_symmetry.space_group_name_H-M   'P 1'
#
loop_
_entity.id
_entity.type
_entity.pdbx_description
1 polymer ?
#
loop_
_entity_poly.entity_id
_entity_poly.type
_entity_poly.pdbx_seq_one_letter_code
_entity_poly.pdbx_strand_id
1 'polypeptide(L)'
;MVMGLYDNLTYESGELLGFSQSTLVVLGAILVLSAIIRMIVSNLSHGFFGAIVRNDSIRQKTVKKGDKALGSVAGYAFGFVMIDLLVGEQAENTNILMPSWAEYIPDVLQFLLVVSIVVWAFRLVNLVYDVVKFLDKDDDLDGTEKTLISALESALRFIIVFVGSIFVADALGFELTSLLAGLGISGLAFALAAKDTISNFFGAITVLLDRPFKVGDWVVIGTSEGEVTEINLRTTLVRTSV
;
A
#
# COMPACT_ATOMS: atom_id res chain seq x y z
N MET A 1 -23.98 1.31 -57.02
CA MET A 1 -23.00 2.41 -56.91
C MET A 1 -22.28 2.23 -55.58
N VAL A 2 -21.32 1.29 -55.57
CA VAL A 2 -20.48 0.95 -54.42
C VAL A 2 -19.14 1.61 -54.73
N MET A 3 -18.87 2.76 -54.14
CA MET A 3 -17.56 3.43 -54.22
C MET A 3 -17.52 4.51 -53.13
N GLY A 4 -16.99 4.13 -51.96
CA GLY A 4 -16.85 5.02 -50.80
C GLY A 4 -16.18 4.35 -49.60
N LEU A 5 -15.57 3.19 -49.82
CA LEU A 5 -14.64 2.52 -48.92
C LEU A 5 -13.27 2.68 -49.60
N TYR A 6 -12.23 3.00 -48.83
CA TYR A 6 -10.88 3.41 -49.26
C TYR A 6 -10.71 4.89 -49.57
N ASP A 7 -10.67 5.73 -48.53
CA ASP A 7 -9.79 6.91 -48.54
C ASP A 7 -9.52 7.38 -47.10
N ASN A 8 -8.30 7.05 -46.62
CA ASN A 8 -7.44 7.75 -45.64
C ASN A 8 -6.61 6.78 -44.79
N LEU A 9 -5.85 5.93 -45.46
CA LEU A 9 -4.60 5.39 -44.89
C LEU A 9 -3.44 5.98 -45.69
N THR A 10 -3.31 7.30 -45.67
CA THR A 10 -2.04 7.96 -46.02
C THR A 10 -1.09 7.73 -44.84
N TYR A 11 -0.48 6.56 -44.79
CA TYR A 11 0.70 6.35 -43.97
C TYR A 11 1.78 7.28 -44.54
N GLU A 12 2.07 8.39 -43.87
CA GLU A 12 3.27 9.16 -44.18
C GLU A 12 4.48 8.23 -44.04
N SER A 13 5.50 8.43 -44.88
CA SER A 13 6.66 7.55 -45.07
C SER A 13 7.63 7.47 -43.86
N GLY A 14 7.12 7.63 -42.65
CA GLY A 14 7.80 7.47 -41.37
C GLY A 14 6.91 6.90 -40.25
N GLU A 15 5.62 6.68 -40.45
CA GLU A 15 4.72 6.18 -39.40
C GLU A 15 4.69 4.65 -39.36
N LEU A 16 4.84 4.06 -38.18
CA LEU A 16 4.70 2.61 -37.97
C LEU A 16 3.62 2.35 -36.93
N LEU A 17 2.57 1.62 -37.32
CA LEU A 17 1.37 1.33 -36.52
C LEU A 17 0.62 2.59 -36.02
N GLY A 18 0.77 3.73 -36.69
CA GLY A 18 0.17 5.01 -36.30
C GLY A 18 1.01 5.82 -35.30
N PHE A 19 2.23 5.37 -34.98
CA PHE A 19 3.19 6.13 -34.20
C PHE A 19 4.22 6.83 -35.09
N SER A 20 4.64 8.02 -34.69
CA SER A 20 5.83 8.69 -35.21
C SER A 20 7.13 7.95 -34.81
N GLN A 21 8.19 8.05 -35.63
CA GLN A 21 9.49 7.41 -35.33
C GLN A 21 10.10 7.91 -34.01
N SER A 22 9.98 9.21 -33.72
CA SER A 22 10.42 9.81 -32.46
C SER A 22 9.69 9.18 -31.27
N THR A 23 8.37 9.04 -31.37
CA THR A 23 7.54 8.42 -30.33
C THR A 23 7.95 6.97 -30.06
N LEU A 24 8.22 6.18 -31.10
CA LEU A 24 8.69 4.80 -30.95
C LEU A 24 10.05 4.69 -30.25
N VAL A 25 10.98 5.60 -30.56
CA VAL A 25 12.29 5.66 -29.89
C VAL A 25 12.12 6.00 -28.40
N VAL A 26 11.27 6.97 -28.07
CA VAL A 26 11.02 7.37 -26.67
C VAL A 26 10.32 6.24 -25.90
N LEU A 27 9.29 5.61 -26.46
CA LEU A 27 8.62 4.46 -25.85
C LEU A 27 9.59 3.30 -25.60
N GLY A 28 10.46 3.00 -26.57
CA GLY A 28 11.53 2.00 -26.42
C GLY A 28 12.49 2.35 -25.27
N ALA A 29 12.91 3.62 -25.18
CA ALA A 29 13.77 4.10 -24.10
C ALA A 29 13.08 3.98 -22.72
N ILE A 30 11.81 4.35 -22.62
CA ILE A 30 11.02 4.24 -21.38
C ILE A 30 10.91 2.77 -20.93
N LEU A 31 10.64 1.84 -21.85
CA LEU A 31 10.59 0.41 -21.54
C LEU A 31 11.93 -0.13 -21.03
N VAL A 32 13.04 0.26 -21.65
CA VAL A 32 14.37 -0.13 -21.18
C VAL A 32 14.68 0.45 -19.81
N LEU A 33 14.41 1.75 -19.60
CA LEU A 33 14.64 2.43 -18.33
C LEU A 33 13.77 1.86 -17.21
N SER A 34 12.49 1.59 -17.46
CA SER A 34 11.60 0.95 -16.48
C SER A 34 12.10 -0.45 -16.08
N ALA A 35 12.64 -1.23 -17.03
CA ALA A 35 13.25 -2.53 -16.73
C ALA A 35 14.53 -2.40 -15.90
N ILE A 36 15.37 -1.40 -16.20
CA ILE A 36 16.57 -1.09 -15.43
C ILE A 36 16.19 -0.67 -14.00
N ILE A 37 15.23 0.25 -13.83
CA ILE A 37 14.75 0.70 -12.53
C ILE A 37 14.19 -0.47 -11.74
N ARG A 38 13.37 -1.32 -12.36
CA ARG A 38 12.87 -2.55 -11.75
C ARG A 38 14.00 -3.44 -11.24
N MET A 39 15.06 -3.62 -12.04
CA MET A 39 16.21 -4.42 -11.66
C MET A 39 16.99 -3.79 -10.50
N ILE A 40 17.27 -2.49 -10.58
CA ILE A 40 17.99 -1.74 -9.54
C ILE A 40 17.22 -1.81 -8.21
N VAL A 41 15.93 -1.48 -8.21
CA VAL A 41 15.11 -1.46 -7.00
C VAL A 41 14.93 -2.87 -6.42
N SER A 42 14.73 -3.88 -7.28
CA SER A 42 14.68 -5.28 -6.82
C SER A 42 16.02 -5.73 -6.21
N ASN A 43 17.15 -5.20 -6.67
CA ASN A 43 18.46 -5.58 -6.15
C ASN A 43 18.82 -4.78 -4.88
N LEU A 44 18.41 -3.52 -4.79
CA LEU A 44 18.61 -2.66 -3.61
C LEU A 44 17.79 -3.15 -2.42
N SER A 45 16.52 -3.50 -2.66
CA SER A 45 15.64 -4.06 -1.63
C SER A 45 16.19 -5.35 -1.03
N HIS A 46 16.82 -6.19 -1.87
CA HIS A 46 17.49 -7.40 -1.41
C HIS A 46 18.56 -7.12 -0.35
N GLY A 47 19.34 -6.04 -0.53
CA GLY A 47 20.33 -5.59 0.45
C GLY A 47 19.70 -5.11 1.76
N PHE A 48 18.61 -4.33 1.67
CA PHE A 48 17.92 -3.76 2.84
C PHE A 48 17.19 -4.82 3.68
N PHE A 49 16.32 -5.62 3.06
CA PHE A 49 15.59 -6.68 3.76
C PHE A 49 16.52 -7.82 4.20
N GLY A 50 17.58 -8.09 3.44
CA GLY A 50 18.61 -9.07 3.81
C GLY A 50 19.48 -8.65 4.98
N ALA A 51 19.66 -7.34 5.23
CA ALA A 51 20.35 -6.83 6.41
C ALA A 51 19.51 -6.95 7.68
N ILE A 52 18.18 -6.85 7.56
CA ILE A 52 17.22 -6.98 8.68
C ILE A 52 16.96 -8.46 9.01
N VAL A 53 16.83 -9.31 7.99
CA VAL A 53 16.52 -10.74 8.16
C VAL A 53 17.80 -11.58 8.12
N ARG A 54 18.36 -11.87 9.30
CA ARG A 54 19.66 -12.54 9.48
C ARG A 54 19.63 -14.07 9.23
N ASN A 55 18.46 -14.68 9.02
CA ASN A 55 18.28 -16.14 8.86
C ASN A 55 17.92 -16.55 7.42
N ASP A 56 18.59 -17.58 6.89
CA ASP A 56 18.52 -18.01 5.50
C ASP A 56 17.17 -18.60 5.06
N SER A 57 16.39 -19.21 5.96
CA SER A 57 15.12 -19.85 5.58
C SER A 57 14.01 -18.85 5.21
N ILE A 58 13.88 -17.76 5.98
CA ILE A 58 12.93 -16.65 5.72
C ILE A 58 13.47 -15.73 4.62
N ARG A 59 14.80 -15.52 4.60
CA ARG A 59 15.49 -14.70 3.60
C ARG A 59 15.34 -15.22 2.18
N GLN A 60 15.35 -16.54 1.97
CA GLN A 60 15.30 -17.08 0.60
C GLN A 60 13.89 -17.10 -0.02
N LYS A 61 12.81 -17.21 0.78
CA LYS A 61 11.45 -17.37 0.25
C LYS A 61 10.60 -16.09 0.35
N THR A 62 10.54 -15.46 1.52
CA THR A 62 9.63 -14.31 1.75
C THR A 62 10.29 -12.99 1.33
N VAL A 63 11.56 -12.77 1.68
CA VAL A 63 12.32 -11.56 1.27
C VAL A 63 12.51 -11.50 -0.25
N LYS A 64 13.01 -12.58 -0.88
CA LYS A 64 13.17 -12.65 -2.35
C LYS A 64 11.88 -12.39 -3.13
N LYS A 65 10.72 -12.78 -2.59
CA LYS A 65 9.42 -12.46 -3.17
C LYS A 65 9.04 -10.99 -2.93
N GLY A 66 9.28 -10.45 -1.73
CA GLY A 66 9.08 -9.02 -1.44
C GLY A 66 9.88 -8.11 -2.38
N ASP A 67 11.18 -8.38 -2.54
CA ASP A 67 12.11 -7.62 -3.37
C ASP A 67 11.66 -7.51 -4.84
N LYS A 68 11.26 -8.66 -5.41
CA LYS A 68 10.75 -8.73 -6.79
C LYS A 68 9.44 -7.96 -6.98
N ALA A 69 8.58 -7.96 -5.96
CA ALA A 69 7.34 -7.20 -6.01
C ALA A 69 7.63 -5.69 -5.95
N LEU A 70 8.53 -5.24 -5.08
CA LEU A 70 8.93 -3.83 -5.00
C LEU A 70 9.59 -3.33 -6.29
N GLY A 71 10.48 -4.14 -6.88
CA GLY A 71 11.06 -3.79 -8.19
C GLY A 71 9.99 -3.65 -9.27
N SER A 72 8.96 -4.51 -9.25
CA SER A 72 7.87 -4.42 -10.23
C SER A 72 7.04 -3.15 -10.03
N VAL A 73 6.74 -2.77 -8.78
CA VAL A 73 6.10 -1.48 -8.44
C VAL A 73 6.90 -0.30 -9.01
N ALA A 74 8.20 -0.25 -8.76
CA ALA A 74 9.03 0.86 -9.23
C ALA A 74 9.12 0.93 -10.76
N GLY A 75 9.20 -0.22 -11.44
CA GLY A 75 9.19 -0.28 -12.90
C GLY A 75 7.88 0.23 -13.50
N TYR A 76 6.74 -0.22 -12.97
CA TYR A 76 5.43 0.25 -13.43
C TYR A 76 5.20 1.73 -13.08
N ALA A 77 5.68 2.21 -11.93
CA ALA A 77 5.55 3.61 -11.53
C ALA A 77 6.29 4.53 -12.47
N PHE A 78 7.54 4.19 -12.78
CA PHE A 78 8.33 4.94 -13.74
C PHE A 78 7.69 4.89 -15.13
N GLY A 79 7.28 3.71 -15.60
CA GLY A 79 6.62 3.56 -16.90
C GLY A 79 5.34 4.39 -17.01
N PHE A 80 4.49 4.33 -15.98
CA PHE A 80 3.26 5.12 -15.89
C PHE A 80 3.56 6.62 -15.98
N VAL A 81 4.40 7.16 -15.08
CA VAL A 81 4.71 8.60 -15.06
C VAL A 81 5.31 9.06 -16.38
N MET A 82 6.24 8.29 -16.96
CA MET A 82 6.89 8.70 -18.21
C MET A 82 5.95 8.66 -19.42
N ILE A 83 5.04 7.69 -19.47
CA ILE A 83 4.08 7.59 -20.58
C ILE A 83 2.96 8.63 -20.39
N ASP A 84 2.51 8.88 -19.17
CA ASP A 84 1.54 9.94 -18.86
C ASP A 84 2.08 11.33 -19.25
N LEU A 85 3.34 11.62 -18.93
CA LEU A 85 4.02 12.84 -19.38
C LEU A 85 4.10 12.94 -20.91
N LEU A 86 4.40 11.82 -21.58
CA LEU A 86 4.51 11.76 -23.04
C LEU A 86 3.15 11.94 -23.72
N VAL A 87 2.07 11.41 -23.15
CA VAL A 87 0.68 11.65 -23.60
C VAL A 87 0.28 13.10 -23.37
N GLY A 88 0.65 13.71 -22.24
CA GLY A 88 0.43 15.13 -21.97
C GLY A 88 1.14 16.06 -22.98
N GLU A 89 2.35 15.71 -23.41
CA GLU A 89 3.13 16.51 -24.37
C GLU A 89 2.60 16.42 -25.81
N GLN A 90 1.80 15.40 -26.15
CA GLN A 90 1.19 15.25 -27.47
C GLN A 90 0.33 16.47 -27.88
N ALA A 91 -0.27 17.17 -26.91
CA ALA A 91 -1.07 18.36 -27.17
C ALA A 91 -0.25 19.58 -27.65
N GLU A 92 1.04 19.64 -27.31
CA GLU A 92 1.93 20.78 -27.59
C GLU A 92 2.95 20.48 -28.71
N ASN A 93 3.27 19.20 -28.96
CA ASN A 93 4.35 18.79 -29.85
C ASN A 93 3.86 17.89 -30.99
N THR A 94 3.74 18.44 -32.20
CA THR A 94 3.29 17.71 -33.40
C THR A 94 4.21 16.58 -33.85
N ASN A 95 5.43 16.49 -33.31
CA ASN A 95 6.34 15.37 -33.60
C ASN A 95 5.99 14.10 -32.82
N ILE A 96 5.12 14.22 -31.80
CA ILE A 96 4.61 13.10 -31.03
C ILE A 96 3.23 12.77 -31.58
N LEU A 97 3.13 11.67 -32.33
CA LEU A 97 1.87 11.15 -32.82
C LEU A 97 1.66 9.76 -32.23
N MET A 98 0.53 9.58 -31.57
CA MET A 98 0.09 8.31 -31.00
C MET A 98 -1.30 7.99 -31.53
N PRO A 99 -1.57 6.71 -31.88
CA PRO A 99 -2.90 6.29 -32.28
C PRO A 99 -3.84 6.28 -31.07
N SER A 100 -5.15 6.45 -31.29
CA SER A 100 -6.13 6.63 -30.21
C SER A 100 -6.16 5.48 -29.18
N TRP A 101 -5.76 4.26 -29.55
CA TRP A 101 -5.69 3.15 -28.61
C TRP A 101 -4.52 3.28 -27.62
N ALA A 102 -3.48 4.05 -27.95
CA ALA A 102 -2.30 4.24 -27.11
C ALA A 102 -2.59 5.20 -25.93
N GLU A 103 -3.64 6.02 -26.03
CA GLU A 103 -4.12 6.89 -24.95
C GLU A 103 -4.55 6.08 -23.71
N TYR A 104 -4.91 4.81 -23.86
CA TYR A 104 -5.27 3.92 -22.74
C TYR A 104 -4.08 3.21 -22.09
N ILE A 105 -2.84 3.38 -22.60
CA ILE A 105 -1.65 2.74 -22.04
C ILE A 105 -1.37 3.22 -20.58
N PRO A 106 -1.46 4.52 -20.25
CA PRO A 106 -1.35 5.00 -18.87
C PRO A 106 -2.32 4.30 -17.92
N ASP A 107 -3.60 4.18 -18.27
CA ASP A 107 -4.63 3.55 -17.42
C ASP A 107 -4.30 2.08 -17.12
N VAL A 108 -3.86 1.33 -18.15
CA VAL A 108 -3.44 -0.07 -17.99
C VAL A 108 -2.20 -0.18 -17.10
N LEU A 109 -1.23 0.72 -17.26
CA LEU A 109 -0.04 0.76 -16.42
C LEU A 109 -0.36 1.16 -14.97
N GLN A 110 -1.27 2.11 -14.76
CA GLN A 110 -1.78 2.48 -13.45
C GLN A 110 -2.45 1.28 -12.78
N PHE A 111 -3.31 0.55 -13.50
CA PHE A 111 -3.93 -0.67 -12.99
C PHE A 111 -2.89 -1.72 -12.57
N LEU A 112 -1.91 -2.00 -13.44
CA LEU A 112 -0.81 -2.94 -13.13
C LEU A 112 0.03 -2.48 -11.94
N LEU A 113 0.30 -1.18 -11.84
CA LEU A 113 0.98 -0.56 -10.71
C LEU A 113 0.20 -0.80 -9.42
N VAL A 114 -1.10 -0.48 -9.38
CA VAL A 114 -1.93 -0.65 -8.20
C VAL A 114 -1.98 -2.11 -7.77
N VAL A 115 -2.19 -3.03 -8.70
CA VAL A 115 -2.15 -4.48 -8.43
C VAL A 115 -0.80 -4.90 -7.86
N SER A 116 0.30 -4.39 -8.42
CA SER A 116 1.65 -4.71 -7.93
C SER A 116 1.90 -4.17 -6.52
N ILE A 117 1.39 -2.98 -6.20
CA ILE A 117 1.46 -2.36 -4.86
C ILE A 117 0.67 -3.19 -3.87
N VAL A 118 -0.56 -3.60 -4.21
CA VAL A 118 -1.40 -4.44 -3.36
C VAL A 118 -0.71 -5.77 -3.07
N VAL A 119 -0.20 -6.45 -4.10
CA VAL A 119 0.55 -7.72 -3.94
C VAL A 119 1.80 -7.52 -3.08
N TRP A 120 2.51 -6.41 -3.26
CA TRP A 120 3.68 -6.08 -2.43
C TRP A 120 3.30 -5.84 -0.97
N ALA A 121 2.24 -5.08 -0.71
CA ALA A 121 1.75 -4.78 0.63
C ALA A 121 1.33 -6.06 1.37
N PHE A 122 0.61 -6.97 0.71
CA PHE A 122 0.29 -8.29 1.28
C PHE A 122 1.53 -9.10 1.66
N ARG A 123 2.61 -9.00 0.86
CA ARG A 123 3.88 -9.67 1.18
C ARG A 123 4.56 -9.07 2.39
N LEU A 124 4.47 -7.76 2.60
CA LEU A 124 4.99 -7.12 3.81
C LEU A 124 4.26 -7.60 5.06
N VAL A 125 2.92 -7.72 5.01
CA VAL A 125 2.14 -8.26 6.13
C VAL A 125 2.59 -9.69 6.47
N ASN A 126 2.75 -10.54 5.46
CA ASN A 126 3.24 -11.91 5.66
C ASN A 126 4.67 -11.93 6.21
N LEU A 127 5.54 -11.02 5.77
CA LEU A 127 6.91 -10.91 6.28
C LEU A 127 6.90 -10.58 7.78
N VAL A 128 6.08 -9.62 8.21
CA VAL A 128 5.95 -9.27 9.63
C VAL A 128 5.45 -10.47 10.43
N TYR A 129 4.41 -11.16 9.95
CA TYR A 129 3.90 -12.37 10.60
C TYR A 129 4.96 -13.48 10.74
N ASP A 130 5.69 -13.77 9.65
CA ASP A 130 6.76 -14.76 9.63
C ASP A 130 7.91 -14.39 10.60
N VAL A 131 8.25 -13.09 10.68
CA VAL A 131 9.29 -12.59 11.59
C VAL A 131 8.85 -12.69 13.06
N VAL A 132 7.61 -12.30 13.38
CA VAL A 132 7.07 -12.38 14.74
C VAL A 132 7.06 -13.83 15.21
N LYS A 133 6.54 -14.75 14.40
CA LYS A 133 6.52 -16.19 14.70
C LYS A 133 7.92 -16.79 14.86
N PHE A 134 8.92 -16.23 14.18
CA PHE A 134 10.30 -16.70 14.29
C PHE A 134 11.04 -16.16 15.51
N LEU A 135 10.69 -14.94 15.97
CA LEU A 135 11.23 -14.39 17.21
C LEU A 135 10.68 -15.12 18.44
N ASP A 136 9.49 -15.71 18.31
CA ASP A 136 8.91 -16.66 19.26
C ASP A 136 9.58 -18.05 19.19
N LYS A 137 10.86 -18.12 19.57
CA LYS A 137 11.67 -19.35 19.50
C LYS A 137 11.24 -20.44 20.49
N ASP A 138 10.57 -20.06 21.57
CA ASP A 138 10.21 -20.95 22.68
C ASP A 138 8.71 -21.29 22.71
N ASP A 139 7.93 -20.86 21.69
CA ASP A 139 6.46 -20.95 21.64
C ASP A 139 5.78 -20.33 22.89
N ASP A 140 6.42 -19.28 23.43
CA ASP A 140 6.08 -18.60 24.67
C ASP A 140 4.91 -17.63 24.46
N LEU A 141 4.54 -17.35 23.20
CA LEU A 141 3.33 -16.62 22.87
C LEU A 141 2.10 -17.42 23.33
N ASP A 142 1.42 -16.92 24.36
CA ASP A 142 0.15 -17.46 24.83
C ASP A 142 -0.94 -17.33 23.75
N GLY A 143 -2.01 -18.13 23.87
CA GLY A 143 -3.14 -18.14 22.94
C GLY A 143 -3.76 -16.75 22.71
N THR A 144 -3.69 -15.88 23.72
CA THR A 144 -4.12 -14.48 23.63
C THR A 144 -3.28 -13.66 22.65
N GLU A 145 -1.95 -13.80 22.70
CA GLU A 145 -1.02 -13.04 21.87
C GLU A 145 -1.08 -13.49 20.41
N LYS A 146 -1.17 -14.81 20.18
CA LYS A 146 -1.39 -15.39 18.84
C LYS A 146 -2.69 -14.89 18.21
N THR A 147 -3.75 -14.79 19.02
CA THR A 147 -5.04 -14.25 18.57
C THR A 147 -4.92 -12.77 18.19
N LEU A 148 -4.21 -11.97 19.00
CA LEU A 148 -3.99 -10.55 18.72
C LEU A 148 -3.19 -10.32 17.43
N ILE A 149 -2.12 -11.09 17.23
CA ILE A 149 -1.30 -11.05 16.01
C ILE A 149 -2.15 -11.39 14.77
N SER A 150 -2.96 -12.45 14.84
CA SER A 150 -3.83 -12.87 13.74
C SER A 150 -4.94 -11.84 13.45
N ALA A 151 -5.51 -11.24 14.50
CA ALA A 151 -6.50 -10.16 14.35
C ALA A 151 -5.88 -8.93 13.68
N LEU A 152 -4.68 -8.53 14.08
CA LEU A 152 -3.95 -7.41 13.49
C LEU A 152 -3.60 -7.69 12.02
N GLU A 153 -3.13 -8.91 11.72
CA GLU A 153 -2.85 -9.34 10.34
C GLU A 153 -4.10 -9.25 9.46
N SER A 154 -5.23 -9.75 9.96
CA SER A 154 -6.51 -9.71 9.26
C SER A 154 -6.98 -8.28 9.02
N ALA A 155 -6.84 -7.40 10.01
CA ALA A 155 -7.17 -5.99 9.90
C ALA A 155 -6.30 -5.27 8.85
N LEU A 156 -4.97 -5.50 8.86
CA LEU A 156 -4.06 -4.93 7.86
C LEU A 156 -4.40 -5.41 6.44
N ARG A 157 -4.67 -6.71 6.28
CA ARG A 157 -5.09 -7.28 4.99
C ARG A 157 -6.39 -6.66 4.49
N PHE A 158 -7.37 -6.47 5.38
CA PHE A 158 -8.62 -5.79 5.04
C PHE A 158 -8.36 -4.36 4.56
N ILE A 159 -7.54 -3.58 5.29
CA ILE A 159 -7.18 -2.21 4.90
C ILE A 159 -6.48 -2.18 3.54
N ILE A 160 -5.56 -3.10 3.27
CA ILE A 160 -4.86 -3.19 1.98
C ILE A 160 -5.83 -3.44 0.83
N VAL A 161 -6.77 -4.38 0.98
CA VAL A 161 -7.78 -4.66 -0.04
C VAL A 161 -8.71 -3.47 -0.21
N PHE A 162 -9.18 -2.89 0.90
CA PHE A 162 -10.09 -1.77 0.89
C PHE A 162 -9.49 -0.57 0.16
N VAL A 163 -8.28 -0.15 0.56
CA VAL A 163 -7.55 0.95 -0.09
C VAL A 163 -7.21 0.60 -1.54
N GLY A 164 -6.71 -0.62 -1.78
CA GLY A 164 -6.38 -1.09 -3.13
C GLY A 164 -7.58 -1.07 -4.07
N SER A 165 -8.77 -1.40 -3.59
CA SER A 165 -10.00 -1.40 -4.39
C SER A 165 -10.39 0.00 -4.88
N ILE A 166 -10.11 1.04 -4.08
CA ILE A 166 -10.36 2.44 -4.45
C ILE A 166 -9.45 2.84 -5.61
N PHE A 167 -8.15 2.52 -5.52
CA PHE A 167 -7.20 2.82 -6.59
C PHE A 167 -7.44 1.98 -7.84
N VAL A 168 -7.96 0.76 -7.71
CA VAL A 168 -8.39 -0.04 -8.86
C VAL A 168 -9.59 0.60 -9.54
N ALA A 169 -10.56 1.11 -8.76
CA ALA A 169 -11.70 1.82 -9.33
C ALA A 169 -11.24 3.09 -10.08
N ASP A 170 -10.31 3.86 -9.50
CA ASP A 170 -9.71 5.01 -10.18
C ASP A 170 -9.07 4.64 -11.52
N ALA A 171 -8.27 3.57 -11.56
CA ALA A 171 -7.66 3.06 -12.79
C ALA A 171 -8.68 2.50 -13.82
N LEU A 172 -9.93 2.25 -13.41
CA LEU A 172 -11.03 1.87 -14.31
C LEU A 172 -11.84 3.08 -14.80
N GLY A 173 -11.42 4.31 -14.46
CA GLY A 173 -12.07 5.55 -14.87
C GLY A 173 -13.16 6.05 -13.91
N PHE A 174 -13.27 5.48 -12.70
CA PHE A 174 -14.13 6.07 -11.67
C PHE A 174 -13.46 7.30 -11.06
N GLU A 175 -14.22 8.36 -10.80
CA GLU A 175 -13.67 9.58 -10.19
C GLU A 175 -13.22 9.32 -8.74
N LEU A 176 -11.90 9.31 -8.51
CA LEU A 176 -11.32 9.15 -7.18
C LEU A 176 -11.85 10.19 -6.18
N THR A 177 -12.02 11.45 -6.60
CA THR A 177 -12.54 12.53 -5.75
C THR A 177 -13.94 12.20 -5.21
N SER A 178 -14.82 11.68 -6.07
CA SER A 178 -16.19 11.30 -5.70
C SER A 178 -16.21 10.10 -4.75
N LEU A 179 -15.35 9.10 -4.98
CA LEU A 179 -15.16 7.97 -4.07
C LEU A 179 -14.65 8.42 -2.70
N LEU A 180 -13.60 9.26 -2.67
CA LEU A 180 -13.02 9.79 -1.43
C LEU A 180 -14.01 10.68 -0.67
N ALA A 181 -14.86 11.45 -1.37
CA ALA A 181 -15.90 12.26 -0.75
C ALA A 181 -16.93 11.38 -0.01
N GLY A 182 -17.43 10.32 -0.66
CA GLY A 182 -18.35 9.36 -0.02
C GLY A 182 -17.72 8.63 1.17
N LEU A 183 -16.48 8.17 0.99
CA LEU A 183 -15.70 7.52 2.03
C LEU A 183 -15.38 8.46 3.21
N GLY A 184 -15.21 9.75 2.97
CA GLY A 184 -14.99 10.73 4.03
C GLY A 184 -16.17 10.79 5.00
N ILE A 185 -17.41 10.78 4.49
CA ILE A 185 -18.62 10.78 5.31
C ILE A 185 -18.76 9.47 6.08
N SER A 186 -18.58 8.32 5.42
CA SER A 186 -18.62 7.01 6.08
C SER A 186 -17.49 6.82 7.11
N GLY A 187 -16.30 7.32 6.80
CA GLY A 187 -15.13 7.29 7.67
C GLY A 187 -15.33 8.14 8.91
N LEU A 188 -15.97 9.31 8.79
CA LEU A 188 -16.35 10.12 9.95
C LEU A 188 -17.33 9.39 10.87
N ALA A 189 -18.36 8.75 10.31
CA ALA A 189 -19.31 7.96 11.09
C ALA A 189 -18.62 6.80 11.83
N PHE A 190 -17.72 6.09 11.15
CA PHE A 190 -16.92 5.03 11.75
C PHE A 190 -15.98 5.55 12.85
N ALA A 191 -15.30 6.67 12.63
CA ALA A 191 -14.42 7.30 13.61
C ALA A 191 -15.18 7.73 14.87
N LEU A 192 -16.39 8.29 14.71
CA LEU A 192 -17.26 8.64 15.84
C LEU A 192 -17.68 7.40 16.63
N ALA A 193 -18.00 6.29 15.96
CA ALA A 193 -18.32 5.03 16.62
C ALA A 193 -17.11 4.43 17.36
N ALA A 194 -15.90 4.60 16.83
CA ALA A 194 -14.66 4.11 17.44
C ALA A 194 -14.07 5.02 18.52
N LYS A 195 -14.62 6.24 18.70
CA LYS A 195 -14.07 7.32 19.53
C LYS A 195 -13.70 6.86 20.95
N ASP A 196 -14.61 6.20 21.66
CA ASP A 196 -14.39 5.81 23.05
C ASP A 196 -13.29 4.76 23.20
N THR A 197 -13.21 3.82 22.25
CA THR A 197 -12.15 2.82 22.22
C THR A 197 -10.79 3.46 22.03
N ILE A 198 -10.69 4.40 21.09
CA ILE A 198 -9.46 5.16 20.83
C ILE A 198 -9.10 6.03 22.04
N SER A 199 -10.07 6.68 22.66
CA SER A 199 -9.87 7.51 23.87
C SER A 199 -9.31 6.70 25.02
N ASN A 200 -9.83 5.50 25.28
CA ASN A 200 -9.34 4.64 26.35
C ASN A 200 -7.91 4.15 26.08
N PHE A 201 -7.59 3.85 24.82
CA PHE A 201 -6.24 3.44 24.43
C PHE A 201 -5.21 4.56 24.66
N PHE A 202 -5.50 5.78 24.22
CA PHE A 202 -4.61 6.93 24.49
C PHE A 202 -4.55 7.24 25.99
N GLY A 203 -5.65 7.10 26.72
CA GLY A 203 -5.66 7.24 28.18
C GLY A 203 -4.68 6.28 28.86
N ALA A 204 -4.65 5.01 28.44
CA ALA A 204 -3.70 4.04 28.96
C ALA A 204 -2.24 4.40 28.62
N ILE A 205 -1.96 4.84 27.40
CA ILE A 205 -0.61 5.31 26.99
C ILE A 205 -0.16 6.48 27.87
N THR A 206 -1.03 7.48 28.07
CA THR A 206 -0.73 8.65 28.91
C THR A 206 -0.41 8.22 30.35
N VAL A 207 -1.20 7.32 30.93
CA VAL A 207 -0.92 6.79 32.28
C VAL A 207 0.44 6.07 32.33
N LEU A 208 0.80 5.31 31.29
CA LEU A 208 2.08 4.59 31.24
C LEU A 208 3.30 5.52 31.06
N LEU A 209 3.17 6.56 30.25
CA LEU A 209 4.25 7.50 29.94
C LEU A 209 4.44 8.55 31.04
N ASP A 210 3.35 9.21 31.44
CA ASP A 210 3.40 10.32 32.39
C ASP A 210 3.41 9.82 33.84
N ARG A 211 3.05 8.54 34.05
CA ARG A 211 3.02 7.86 35.36
C ARG A 211 2.41 8.71 36.49
N PRO A 212 1.19 9.26 36.31
CA PRO A 212 0.52 10.03 37.35
C PRO A 212 0.23 9.19 38.61
N PHE A 213 0.12 7.88 38.46
CA PHE A 213 0.05 6.87 39.51
C PHE A 213 0.62 5.55 38.98
N LYS A 214 0.96 4.63 39.89
CA LYS A 214 1.57 3.32 39.61
C LYS A 214 0.79 2.22 40.31
N VAL A 215 1.07 0.98 39.91
CA VAL A 215 0.57 -0.22 40.63
C VAL A 215 1.08 -0.17 42.07
N GLY A 216 0.16 -0.36 43.02
CA GLY A 216 0.39 -0.21 44.47
C GLY A 216 0.08 1.17 45.03
N ASP A 217 -0.20 2.18 44.20
CA ASP A 217 -0.61 3.50 44.70
C ASP A 217 -2.08 3.47 45.13
N TRP A 218 -2.38 4.19 46.21
CA TRP A 218 -3.75 4.48 46.61
C TRP A 218 -4.28 5.67 45.84
N VAL A 219 -5.37 5.48 45.09
CA VAL A 219 -5.92 6.49 44.19
C VAL A 219 -7.42 6.68 44.39
N VAL A 220 -7.88 7.89 44.13
CA VAL A 220 -9.31 8.24 44.06
C VAL A 220 -9.63 8.62 42.62
N ILE A 221 -10.43 7.80 41.94
CA ILE A 221 -10.79 7.98 40.53
C ILE A 221 -12.32 8.05 40.44
N GLY A 222 -12.85 9.26 40.22
CA GLY A 222 -14.29 9.48 40.17
C GLY A 222 -14.96 9.16 41.50
N THR A 223 -15.79 8.11 41.52
CA THR A 223 -16.49 7.62 42.72
C THR A 223 -15.83 6.41 43.38
N SER A 224 -14.70 5.93 42.83
CA SER A 224 -14.01 4.73 43.30
C SER A 224 -12.71 5.11 44.01
N GLU A 225 -12.46 4.51 45.18
CA GLU A 225 -11.25 4.71 45.99
C GLU A 225 -10.63 3.36 46.36
N GLY A 226 -9.32 3.22 46.21
CA GLY A 226 -8.61 2.02 46.62
C GLY A 226 -7.19 1.92 46.08
N GLU A 227 -6.60 0.74 46.22
CA GLU A 227 -5.24 0.44 45.76
C GLU A 227 -5.24 -0.06 44.31
N VAL A 228 -4.38 0.52 43.46
CA VAL A 228 -4.22 0.07 42.07
C VAL A 228 -3.54 -1.30 42.03
N THR A 229 -4.24 -2.31 41.54
CA THR A 229 -3.71 -3.68 41.44
C THR A 229 -3.09 -3.95 40.07
N GLU A 230 -3.69 -3.45 39.00
CA GLU A 230 -3.22 -3.73 37.63
C GLU A 230 -3.65 -2.61 36.68
N ILE A 231 -2.79 -2.29 35.71
CA ILE A 231 -3.06 -1.32 34.65
C ILE A 231 -3.04 -2.07 33.31
N ASN A 232 -4.22 -2.25 32.72
CA ASN A 232 -4.40 -2.85 31.40
C ASN A 232 -4.68 -1.76 30.34
N LEU A 233 -4.62 -2.13 29.05
CA LEU A 233 -4.77 -1.19 27.92
C LEU A 233 -6.11 -0.43 27.86
N ARG A 234 -7.15 -0.93 28.54
CA ARG A 234 -8.48 -0.30 28.57
C ARG A 234 -9.03 -0.12 29.98
N THR A 235 -8.43 -0.77 30.97
CA THR A 235 -9.00 -0.88 32.32
C THR A 235 -7.91 -0.79 33.36
N THR A 236 -8.16 -0.07 34.44
CA THR A 236 -7.34 -0.09 35.65
C THR A 236 -8.12 -0.82 36.73
N LEU A 237 -7.54 -1.89 37.27
CA LEU A 237 -8.14 -2.65 38.37
C LEU A 237 -7.75 -1.99 39.69
N VAL A 238 -8.77 -1.58 40.44
CA VAL A 238 -8.62 -0.96 41.76
C VAL A 238 -9.29 -1.86 42.80
N ARG A 239 -8.55 -2.19 43.86
CA ARG A 239 -9.06 -2.96 44.99
C ARG A 239 -9.54 -1.99 46.08
N THR A 240 -10.85 -1.93 46.25
CA THR A 240 -11.50 -1.09 47.25
C THR A 240 -11.44 -1.76 48.62
N SER A 241 -11.14 -1.00 49.69
CA SER A 241 -11.30 -1.46 51.07
C SER A 241 -12.72 -1.16 51.57
N VAL A 242 -13.69 -1.98 51.17
CA VAL A 242 -15.03 -2.02 51.79
C VAL A 242 -15.29 -3.45 52.23
#